data_AF-A0A813IAY4-F1
#
_entry.id   AF-A0A813IAY4-F1
#
_cell.length_a   1.000
_cell.length_b   1.000
_cell.length_c   1.000
_cell.angle_alpha   90.00
_cell.angle_beta   90.00
_cell.angle_gamma   90.00
#
_symmetry.space_group_name_H-M   'P 1'
#
loop_
_entity.id
_entity.type
_entity.pdbx_description
1 polymer ?
#
loop_
_entity_poly.entity_id
_entity_poly.type
_entity_poly.pdbx_seq_one_letter_code
_entity_poly.pdbx_strand_id
1 'polypeptide(L)'
;MDDITYFCRCDECRTSLFRGENWFHKPGTNFDLCAKDFWKLAEAERKVYVNVRETSDLGKQQEEYLLELKQYFGRCDKCRKGVFVGNDWYHKKGQLFDLCCTHWRALPENQRGDYANVNSSIVLGDLKAQYILPDEDMQVSERDSIMCAFDVEGTLMPEAWLALQKKTGIEGLKRTTAHEPDYDKLMKYRCDLLREHNIKLKDMLEVVKDLKPLEGAREFLEWLKPLVPRILLLTDTFEEYAMPMFEQLGYPSVFCNSLIIDADGFIVGHRLRLKDQKRKAVESFQRLNFRVIAVGDSFNDISMMKAAEHGILIYPSESVRKAHPEFPCAKDHYDLRIKIGRLLSANKQIIPRPLAFAPPLSATESSRTMWLICCNVAGFLAPEPWLAVQAKFGIEELKVTTSQEPDYAKLMAIRASALRSHGIKLWEIVDVMNELDVLPGATDFLEWLKPIVPRTFMITDGFEEYALPVGDKLGHPMVLCNYVEADKDGYMNKLVTRVKDQKLKTVEELQRLNFRIISVGSSFNDVAMMKAAEQGILYRPSAAVTKEYPEFPAVANHEELKAKILEIVSGKGEPATKRAKTR
;
A
#
# COMPACT_ATOMS: atom_id res chain seq x y z
N MET A 1 29.37 -26.46 -14.55
CA MET A 1 29.25 -26.96 -15.93
C MET A 1 27.91 -26.46 -16.40
N ASP A 2 27.96 -25.51 -17.33
CA ASP A 2 26.80 -24.80 -17.85
C ASP A 2 26.04 -25.68 -18.83
N ASP A 3 24.92 -26.26 -18.41
CA ASP A 3 23.98 -26.89 -19.34
C ASP A 3 23.02 -25.81 -19.85
N ILE A 4 23.44 -25.11 -20.91
CA ILE A 4 22.55 -24.28 -21.72
C ILE A 4 21.45 -25.19 -22.26
N THR A 5 20.23 -25.00 -21.77
CA THR A 5 19.07 -25.77 -22.21
C THR A 5 18.42 -25.02 -23.37
N TYR A 6 17.96 -25.72 -24.40
CA TYR A 6 17.21 -25.14 -25.51
C TYR A 6 15.77 -25.63 -25.42
N PHE A 7 14.80 -24.72 -25.54
CA PHE A 7 13.40 -25.00 -25.24
C PHE A 7 12.47 -24.19 -26.12
N CYS A 8 11.47 -24.85 -26.66
CA CYS A 8 10.29 -24.19 -27.23
C CYS A 8 9.04 -25.05 -26.98
N ARG A 9 7.90 -24.61 -27.50
CA ARG A 9 6.63 -25.34 -27.45
C ARG A 9 6.14 -25.57 -28.86
N CYS A 10 5.50 -26.72 -29.07
CA CYS A 10 4.84 -27.01 -30.33
C CYS A 10 3.82 -25.92 -30.67
N ASP A 11 3.88 -25.38 -31.89
CA ASP A 11 2.98 -24.31 -32.32
C ASP A 11 1.52 -24.77 -32.47
N GLU A 12 1.30 -26.09 -32.65
CA GLU A 12 -0.03 -26.69 -32.75
C GLU A 12 -0.61 -27.06 -31.37
N CYS A 13 0.02 -28.01 -30.65
CA CYS A 13 -0.54 -28.52 -29.40
C CYS A 13 0.07 -27.93 -28.12
N ARG A 14 1.04 -27.02 -28.23
CA ARG A 14 1.74 -26.37 -27.11
C ARG A 14 2.56 -27.29 -26.20
N THR A 15 2.74 -28.56 -26.58
CA THR A 15 3.62 -29.50 -25.86
C THR A 15 5.06 -29.01 -25.85
N SER A 16 5.74 -29.12 -24.72
CA SER A 16 7.16 -28.75 -24.58
C SER A 16 8.06 -29.61 -25.47
N LEU A 17 8.96 -28.95 -26.16
CA LEU A 17 9.91 -29.55 -27.10
C LEU A 17 11.31 -29.49 -26.49
N PHE A 18 11.99 -30.63 -26.56
CA PHE A 18 13.36 -30.79 -26.11
C PHE A 18 14.13 -31.51 -27.19
N ARG A 19 15.44 -31.25 -27.24
CA ARG A 19 16.36 -31.91 -28.18
C ARG A 19 16.19 -33.43 -28.09
N GLY A 20 16.08 -34.12 -29.22
CA GLY A 20 15.92 -35.58 -29.25
C GLY A 20 14.90 -36.05 -30.28
N GLU A 21 13.93 -36.86 -29.89
CA GLU A 21 12.95 -37.44 -30.83
C GLU A 21 11.69 -36.60 -30.99
N ASN A 22 11.49 -35.58 -30.16
CA ASN A 22 10.22 -34.89 -30.04
C ASN A 22 10.21 -33.45 -30.57
N TRP A 23 11.26 -32.97 -31.23
CA TRP A 23 11.34 -31.58 -31.72
C TRP A 23 11.66 -31.51 -33.21
N PHE A 24 10.71 -31.04 -34.01
CA PHE A 24 10.87 -30.80 -35.45
C PHE A 24 10.77 -29.31 -35.75
N HIS A 25 11.89 -28.70 -36.14
CA HIS A 25 12.00 -27.28 -36.45
C HIS A 25 11.97 -27.04 -37.96
N LYS A 26 11.28 -25.99 -38.44
CA LYS A 26 11.30 -25.60 -39.85
C LYS A 26 12.34 -24.48 -40.08
N PRO A 27 13.50 -24.77 -40.69
CA PRO A 27 14.58 -23.80 -40.83
C PRO A 27 14.16 -22.54 -41.58
N GLY A 28 14.64 -21.38 -41.11
CA GLY A 28 14.29 -20.06 -41.64
C GLY A 28 12.94 -19.53 -41.14
N THR A 29 12.27 -20.25 -40.23
CA THR A 29 11.01 -19.84 -39.59
C THR A 29 11.05 -20.13 -38.11
N ASN A 30 10.12 -19.56 -37.32
CA ASN A 30 9.97 -19.89 -35.89
C ASN A 30 8.80 -20.85 -35.66
N PHE A 31 8.73 -21.89 -36.48
CA PHE A 31 7.64 -22.86 -36.47
C PHE A 31 8.16 -24.25 -36.11
N ASP A 32 7.70 -24.77 -34.97
CA ASP A 32 8.16 -26.00 -34.35
C ASP A 32 7.01 -26.95 -34.03
N LEU A 33 7.21 -28.23 -34.34
CA LEU A 33 6.23 -29.28 -34.11
C LEU A 33 6.77 -30.36 -33.18
N CYS A 34 5.89 -30.88 -32.32
CA CYS A 34 6.15 -32.12 -31.61
C CYS A 34 6.08 -33.31 -32.58
N ALA A 35 6.66 -34.45 -32.21
CA ALA A 35 6.59 -35.66 -33.04
C ALA A 35 5.14 -35.98 -33.45
N LYS A 36 4.22 -35.93 -32.49
CA LYS A 36 2.79 -36.24 -32.71
C LYS A 36 2.15 -35.37 -33.80
N ASP A 37 2.45 -34.07 -33.84
CA ASP A 37 1.85 -33.16 -34.82
C ASP A 37 2.64 -33.13 -36.14
N PHE A 38 3.96 -33.30 -36.08
CA PHE A 38 4.80 -33.49 -37.25
C PHE A 38 4.36 -34.70 -38.10
N TRP A 39 4.04 -35.83 -37.46
CA TRP A 39 3.62 -37.05 -38.16
C TRP A 39 2.19 -36.98 -38.74
N LYS A 40 1.42 -35.92 -38.44
CA LYS A 40 0.12 -35.67 -39.09
C LYS A 40 0.26 -34.98 -40.45
N LEU A 41 1.41 -34.37 -40.73
CA LEU A 41 1.67 -33.67 -41.99
C LEU A 41 1.87 -34.64 -43.15
N ALA A 42 1.57 -34.21 -44.37
CA ALA A 42 1.86 -35.00 -45.56
C ALA A 42 3.38 -35.20 -45.74
N GLU A 43 3.79 -36.25 -46.44
CA GLU A 43 5.22 -36.57 -46.64
C GLU A 43 6.01 -35.45 -47.31
N ALA A 44 5.40 -34.74 -48.27
CA ALA A 44 6.02 -33.60 -48.93
C ALA A 44 6.30 -32.42 -47.96
N GLU A 45 5.41 -32.21 -46.99
CA GLU A 45 5.52 -31.11 -46.01
C GLU A 45 6.50 -31.43 -44.88
N ARG A 46 6.71 -32.71 -44.58
CA ARG A 46 7.68 -33.13 -43.56
C ARG A 46 9.13 -32.90 -43.99
N LYS A 47 9.42 -32.89 -45.29
CA LYS A 47 10.79 -32.71 -45.83
C LYS A 47 11.43 -31.35 -45.54
N VAL A 48 10.63 -30.35 -45.18
CA VAL A 48 11.15 -29.00 -44.87
C VAL A 48 11.44 -28.79 -43.38
N TYR A 49 11.25 -29.80 -42.54
CA TYR A 49 11.60 -29.75 -41.12
C TYR A 49 12.87 -30.55 -40.84
N VAL A 50 13.63 -30.09 -39.85
CA VAL A 50 14.80 -30.75 -39.29
C VAL A 50 14.45 -31.21 -37.88
N ASN A 51 14.77 -32.47 -37.56
CA ASN A 51 14.66 -32.94 -36.19
C ASN A 51 15.83 -32.39 -35.39
N VAL A 52 15.53 -31.60 -34.35
CA VAL A 52 16.54 -30.94 -33.53
C VAL A 52 17.06 -31.94 -32.49
N ARG A 53 18.21 -32.54 -32.80
CA ARG A 53 18.91 -33.50 -31.92
C ARG A 53 20.11 -32.85 -31.24
N GLU A 54 20.76 -31.93 -31.95
CA GLU A 54 21.87 -31.11 -31.48
C GLU A 54 21.62 -29.63 -31.82
N THR A 55 22.34 -28.72 -31.17
CA THR A 55 22.06 -27.28 -31.29
C THR A 55 22.46 -26.71 -32.65
N SER A 56 23.40 -27.36 -33.33
CA SER A 56 23.79 -27.10 -34.72
C SER A 56 22.61 -27.24 -35.68
N ASP A 57 21.61 -28.06 -35.37
CA ASP A 57 20.44 -28.30 -36.23
C ASP A 57 19.55 -27.05 -36.39
N LEU A 58 19.63 -26.10 -35.45
CA LEU A 58 18.93 -24.81 -35.49
C LEU A 58 19.67 -23.76 -36.34
N GLY A 59 20.90 -24.06 -36.79
CA GLY A 59 21.71 -23.16 -37.60
C GLY A 59 21.87 -21.77 -36.97
N LYS A 60 21.60 -20.72 -37.75
CA LYS A 60 21.70 -19.32 -37.28
C LYS A 60 20.63 -18.92 -36.26
N GLN A 61 19.55 -19.69 -36.14
CA GLN A 61 18.45 -19.41 -35.22
C GLN A 61 18.68 -20.00 -33.82
N GLN A 62 19.84 -20.63 -33.58
CA GLN A 62 20.19 -21.24 -32.30
C GLN A 62 19.94 -20.29 -31.11
N GLU A 63 20.33 -19.01 -31.23
CA GLU A 63 20.17 -18.02 -30.15
C GLU A 63 18.71 -17.68 -29.81
N GLU A 64 17.77 -17.93 -30.73
CA GLU A 64 16.33 -17.66 -30.53
C GLU A 64 15.67 -18.70 -29.62
N TYR A 65 16.27 -19.90 -29.52
CA TYR A 65 15.76 -21.04 -28.76
C TYR A 65 16.53 -21.29 -27.46
N LEU A 66 17.45 -20.38 -27.12
CA LEU A 66 18.19 -20.43 -25.88
C LEU A 66 17.19 -20.30 -24.73
N LEU A 67 17.05 -21.33 -23.89
CA LEU A 67 16.32 -21.19 -22.64
C LEU A 67 17.17 -20.30 -21.75
N GLU A 68 16.79 -19.04 -21.66
CA GLU A 68 17.44 -18.11 -20.77
C GLU A 68 17.10 -18.52 -19.34
N LEU A 69 18.12 -18.91 -18.58
CA LEU A 69 18.00 -19.23 -17.16
C LEU A 69 17.38 -18.07 -16.36
N LYS A 70 17.53 -16.83 -16.87
CA LYS A 70 16.95 -15.60 -16.34
C LYS A 70 15.63 -15.30 -17.02
N GLN A 71 14.57 -15.15 -16.25
CA GLN A 71 13.30 -14.65 -16.77
C GLN A 71 13.38 -13.13 -17.03
N TYR A 72 12.53 -12.58 -17.91
CA TYR A 72 12.46 -11.13 -18.16
C TYR A 72 11.02 -10.61 -18.03
N PHE A 73 10.87 -9.45 -17.41
CA PHE A 73 9.57 -8.86 -17.07
C PHE A 73 9.54 -7.35 -17.27
N GLY A 74 8.55 -6.88 -18.03
CA GLY A 74 8.21 -5.46 -18.18
C GLY A 74 6.81 -5.14 -17.63
N ARG A 75 6.42 -3.87 -17.71
CA ARG A 75 5.03 -3.45 -17.43
C ARG A 75 4.55 -2.52 -18.53
N CYS A 76 3.31 -2.69 -18.96
CA CYS A 76 2.70 -1.76 -19.90
C CYS A 76 2.64 -0.34 -19.29
N ASP A 77 3.20 0.66 -19.95
CA ASP A 77 3.19 2.05 -19.48
C ASP A 77 1.82 2.74 -19.58
N LYS A 78 0.84 2.10 -20.21
CA LYS A 78 -0.55 2.59 -20.28
C LYS A 78 -1.45 2.02 -19.19
N CYS A 79 -1.50 0.69 -19.02
CA CYS A 79 -2.38 0.06 -18.01
C CYS A 79 -1.65 -0.64 -16.88
N ARG A 80 -0.32 -0.63 -16.88
CA ARG A 80 0.52 -1.20 -15.82
C ARG A 80 0.45 -2.72 -15.68
N LYS A 81 -0.28 -3.40 -16.58
CA LYS A 81 -0.29 -4.86 -16.72
C LYS A 81 1.15 -5.38 -16.88
N GLY A 82 1.49 -6.40 -16.10
CA GLY A 82 2.76 -7.12 -16.25
C GLY A 82 2.83 -7.79 -17.61
N VAL A 83 3.95 -7.61 -18.31
CA VAL A 83 4.21 -8.20 -19.62
C VAL A 83 5.48 -9.05 -19.54
N PHE A 84 5.40 -10.25 -20.09
CA PHE A 84 6.47 -11.24 -20.08
C PHE A 84 6.89 -11.52 -21.51
N VAL A 85 8.10 -12.06 -21.68
CA VAL A 85 8.61 -12.46 -23.00
C VAL A 85 7.57 -13.32 -23.70
N GLY A 86 7.07 -12.85 -24.86
CA GLY A 86 5.96 -13.44 -25.60
C GLY A 86 5.08 -12.42 -26.32
N ASN A 87 3.90 -12.87 -26.76
CA ASN A 87 3.02 -12.11 -27.67
C ASN A 87 2.38 -10.86 -27.06
N ASP A 88 2.46 -10.67 -25.74
CA ASP A 88 1.79 -9.58 -25.04
C ASP A 88 2.71 -8.42 -24.67
N TRP A 89 3.98 -8.44 -25.07
CA TRP A 89 4.95 -7.39 -24.75
C TRP A 89 5.45 -6.67 -26.00
N TYR A 90 5.23 -5.36 -26.09
CA TYR A 90 5.76 -4.51 -27.15
C TYR A 90 6.67 -3.44 -26.57
N HIS A 91 7.97 -3.53 -26.84
CA HIS A 91 9.00 -2.63 -26.34
C HIS A 91 9.36 -1.57 -27.38
N LYS A 92 9.43 -0.31 -26.99
CA LYS A 92 9.81 0.79 -27.88
C LYS A 92 11.32 0.85 -28.04
N LYS A 93 11.82 0.81 -29.28
CA LYS A 93 13.26 0.73 -29.55
C LYS A 93 14.02 1.90 -28.89
N GLY A 94 15.00 1.55 -28.05
CA GLY A 94 15.89 2.51 -27.39
C GLY A 94 15.26 3.31 -26.23
N GLN A 95 14.07 2.94 -25.77
CA GLN A 95 13.39 3.59 -24.64
C GLN A 95 12.86 2.53 -23.67
N LEU A 96 12.88 2.82 -22.37
CA LEU A 96 12.21 1.99 -21.35
C LEU A 96 10.71 2.25 -21.38
N PHE A 97 10.09 1.93 -22.50
CA PHE A 97 8.69 2.18 -22.74
C PHE A 97 8.05 0.95 -23.38
N ASP A 98 7.13 0.33 -22.66
CA ASP A 98 6.55 -0.96 -22.97
C ASP A 98 5.02 -0.86 -23.04
N LEU A 99 4.41 -1.56 -23.98
CA LEU A 99 2.96 -1.67 -24.11
C LEU A 99 2.53 -3.13 -24.08
N CYS A 100 1.37 -3.41 -23.48
CA CYS A 100 0.71 -4.68 -23.70
C CYS A 100 0.11 -4.74 -25.11
N CYS A 101 -0.22 -5.93 -25.60
CA CYS A 101 -0.76 -6.11 -26.95
C CYS A 101 -2.00 -5.25 -27.20
N THR A 102 -2.89 -5.14 -26.19
CA THR A 102 -4.09 -4.29 -26.27
C THR A 102 -3.75 -2.83 -26.51
N HIS A 103 -2.79 -2.26 -25.77
CA HIS A 103 -2.42 -0.85 -25.92
C HIS A 103 -1.57 -0.59 -27.16
N TRP A 104 -0.71 -1.53 -27.56
CA TRP A 104 0.00 -1.43 -28.82
C TRP A 104 -0.95 -1.46 -30.02
N ARG A 105 -1.97 -2.34 -30.01
CA ARG A 105 -3.04 -2.37 -31.04
C ARG A 105 -3.90 -1.11 -31.03
N ALA A 106 -4.00 -0.41 -29.91
CA ALA A 106 -4.72 0.86 -29.83
C ALA A 106 -3.92 2.04 -30.44
N LEU A 107 -2.63 1.89 -30.73
CA LEU A 107 -1.83 2.94 -31.38
C LEU A 107 -2.24 3.14 -32.86
N PRO A 108 -2.11 4.36 -33.39
CA PRO A 108 -2.13 4.63 -34.82
C PRO A 108 -1.14 3.75 -35.58
N GLU A 109 -1.52 3.27 -36.77
CA GLU A 109 -0.75 2.27 -37.53
C GLU A 109 0.68 2.75 -37.85
N ASN A 110 0.86 4.05 -38.10
CA ASN A 110 2.16 4.68 -38.33
C ASN A 110 3.09 4.73 -37.10
N GLN A 111 2.57 4.54 -35.88
CA GLN A 111 3.35 4.54 -34.64
C GLN A 111 3.69 3.12 -34.14
N ARG A 112 2.99 2.10 -34.65
CA ARG A 112 3.21 0.71 -34.20
C ARG A 112 4.59 0.18 -34.57
N GLY A 113 5.17 0.67 -35.68
CA GLY A 113 6.50 0.27 -36.16
C GLY A 113 7.67 0.68 -35.25
N ASP A 114 7.44 1.61 -34.32
CA ASP A 114 8.44 2.03 -33.33
C ASP A 114 8.64 1.00 -32.20
N TYR A 115 7.74 0.01 -32.11
CA TYR A 115 7.75 -1.03 -31.09
C TYR A 115 8.11 -2.38 -31.70
N ALA A 116 8.96 -3.13 -31.01
CA ALA A 116 9.26 -4.52 -31.30
C ALA A 116 8.52 -5.42 -30.30
N ASN A 117 7.92 -6.51 -30.77
CA ASN A 117 7.38 -7.52 -29.87
C ASN A 117 8.54 -8.25 -29.19
N VAL A 118 8.53 -8.29 -27.86
CA VAL A 118 9.56 -8.95 -27.05
C VAL A 118 9.22 -10.43 -26.96
N ASN A 119 9.39 -11.16 -28.05
CA ASN A 119 9.22 -12.62 -28.12
C ASN A 119 10.46 -13.39 -27.62
N SER A 120 11.60 -12.72 -27.51
CA SER A 120 12.81 -13.14 -26.79
C SER A 120 13.45 -11.92 -26.13
N SER A 121 14.27 -12.10 -25.11
CA SER A 121 14.90 -10.96 -24.43
C SER A 121 15.96 -10.25 -25.28
N ILE A 122 16.42 -10.88 -26.38
CA ILE A 122 17.36 -10.27 -27.34
C ILE A 122 16.78 -8.95 -27.90
N VAL A 123 15.46 -8.89 -28.05
CA VAL A 123 14.73 -7.71 -28.52
C VAL A 123 14.97 -6.48 -27.63
N LEU A 124 15.30 -6.68 -26.35
CA LEU A 124 15.57 -5.62 -25.38
C LEU A 124 16.98 -5.01 -25.53
N GLY A 125 17.88 -5.64 -26.30
CA GLY A 125 19.24 -5.14 -26.55
C GLY A 125 20.00 -4.79 -25.26
N ASP A 126 20.64 -3.63 -25.23
CA ASP A 126 21.39 -3.15 -24.07
C ASP A 126 20.51 -2.86 -22.84
N LEU A 127 19.20 -2.68 -23.03
CA LEU A 127 18.25 -2.43 -21.95
C LEU A 127 17.83 -3.71 -21.23
N LYS A 128 18.18 -4.88 -21.76
CA LYS A 128 17.88 -6.21 -21.21
C LYS A 128 18.16 -6.34 -19.72
N ALA A 129 19.25 -5.76 -19.22
CA ALA A 129 19.62 -5.80 -17.81
C ALA A 129 18.59 -5.13 -16.86
N GLN A 130 17.76 -4.22 -17.38
CA GLN A 130 16.72 -3.54 -16.60
C GLN A 130 15.45 -4.39 -16.43
N TYR A 131 15.34 -5.45 -17.23
CA TYR A 131 14.18 -6.32 -17.30
C TYR A 131 14.45 -7.73 -16.78
N ILE A 132 15.66 -8.02 -16.32
CA ILE A 132 16.01 -9.31 -15.71
C ILE A 132 15.16 -9.51 -14.45
N LEU A 133 14.29 -10.52 -14.45
CA LEU A 133 13.76 -11.12 -13.23
C LEU A 133 14.94 -11.75 -12.48
N PRO A 134 15.10 -11.48 -11.17
CA PRO A 134 16.09 -12.17 -10.35
C PRO A 134 15.87 -13.70 -10.44
N ASP A 135 16.95 -14.46 -10.62
CA ASP A 135 16.93 -15.93 -10.82
C ASP A 135 16.14 -16.67 -9.72
N GLU A 136 15.43 -17.71 -10.17
CA GLU A 136 14.32 -18.39 -9.49
C GLU A 136 14.76 -19.34 -8.38
N ASP A 137 14.22 -19.09 -7.19
CA ASP A 137 13.49 -20.09 -6.41
C ASP A 137 12.28 -19.35 -5.84
N MET A 138 11.30 -19.01 -6.69
CA MET A 138 10.10 -18.31 -6.26
C MET A 138 9.17 -19.30 -5.54
N GLN A 139 9.57 -19.76 -4.36
CA GLN A 139 8.62 -20.20 -3.36
C GLN A 139 7.94 -18.95 -2.81
N VAL A 140 6.62 -18.88 -2.90
CA VAL A 140 5.83 -17.90 -2.14
C VAL A 140 5.99 -18.27 -0.67
N SER A 141 7.05 -17.77 -0.03
CA SER A 141 7.13 -17.74 1.43
C SER A 141 6.10 -16.74 1.92
N GLU A 142 5.49 -17.04 3.07
CA GLU A 142 4.52 -16.22 3.80
C GLU A 142 4.64 -14.72 3.45
N ARG A 143 3.63 -14.13 2.80
CA ARG A 143 3.62 -12.70 2.47
C ARG A 143 3.82 -11.91 3.77
N ASP A 144 5.03 -11.39 4.00
CA ASP A 144 5.27 -10.43 5.07
C ASP A 144 4.36 -9.21 4.83
N SER A 145 3.60 -8.80 5.84
CA SER A 145 2.82 -7.56 5.78
C SER A 145 3.77 -6.37 5.84
N ILE A 146 4.10 -5.79 4.69
CA ILE A 146 5.04 -4.66 4.59
C ILE A 146 4.28 -3.34 4.72
N MET A 147 4.89 -2.40 5.43
CA MET A 147 4.48 -1.00 5.51
C MET A 147 5.67 -0.11 5.13
N CYS A 148 5.42 0.95 4.37
CA CYS A 148 6.42 1.97 4.11
C CYS A 148 6.06 3.26 4.86
N ALA A 149 7.00 3.73 5.68
CA ALA A 149 6.88 4.97 6.44
C ALA A 149 7.80 6.04 5.85
N PHE A 150 7.26 7.19 5.50
CA PHE A 150 8.01 8.28 4.87
C PHE A 150 7.92 9.54 5.71
N ASP A 151 9.03 10.24 5.87
CA ASP A 151 8.96 11.67 6.13
C ASP A 151 8.35 12.44 4.94
N VAL A 152 7.97 13.69 5.15
CA VAL A 152 7.27 14.52 4.17
C VAL A 152 8.13 15.67 3.67
N GLU A 153 8.54 16.58 4.54
CA GLU A 153 9.32 17.76 4.13
C GLU A 153 10.76 17.34 3.87
N GLY A 154 11.39 17.79 2.77
CA GLY A 154 12.72 17.31 2.36
C GLY A 154 12.72 15.92 1.69
N THR A 155 11.71 15.08 1.96
CA THR A 155 11.57 13.73 1.39
C THR A 155 10.61 13.69 0.19
N LEU A 156 9.36 14.14 0.35
CA LEU A 156 8.31 14.10 -0.69
C LEU A 156 7.85 15.51 -1.12
N MET A 157 7.94 16.47 -0.22
CA MET A 157 7.53 17.86 -0.39
C MET A 157 8.65 18.82 0.01
N PRO A 158 8.67 20.05 -0.51
CA PRO A 158 9.53 21.10 0.01
C PRO A 158 9.14 21.54 1.44
N GLU A 159 10.09 22.15 2.14
CA GLU A 159 9.93 22.75 3.48
C GLU A 159 8.98 23.96 3.48
N ALA A 160 7.88 23.88 4.23
CA ALA A 160 6.83 24.88 4.29
C ALA A 160 7.30 26.22 4.89
N TRP A 161 8.08 26.18 5.98
CA TRP A 161 8.60 27.38 6.63
C TRP A 161 9.60 28.14 5.76
N LEU A 162 10.42 27.42 4.99
CA LEU A 162 11.33 28.03 4.03
C LEU A 162 10.56 28.64 2.85
N ALA A 163 9.47 28.01 2.42
CA ALA A 163 8.60 28.56 1.39
C ALA A 163 7.90 29.84 1.86
N LEU A 164 7.42 29.88 3.11
CA LEU A 164 6.87 31.09 3.72
C LEU A 164 7.93 32.20 3.76
N GLN A 165 9.15 31.86 4.18
CA GLN A 165 10.26 32.81 4.21
C GLN A 165 10.50 33.44 2.83
N LYS A 166 10.54 32.63 1.76
CA LYS A 166 10.73 33.12 0.39
C LYS A 166 9.58 34.02 -0.08
N LYS A 167 8.34 33.68 0.27
CA LYS A 167 7.15 34.48 -0.10
C LYS A 167 7.08 35.82 0.64
N THR A 168 7.49 35.84 1.91
CA THR A 168 7.35 37.02 2.78
C THR A 168 8.61 37.88 2.86
N GLY A 169 9.78 37.33 2.51
CA GLY A 169 11.07 38.01 2.65
C GLY A 169 11.58 38.11 4.09
N ILE A 170 10.90 37.49 5.07
CA ILE A 170 11.25 37.63 6.49
C ILE A 170 12.42 36.70 6.85
N GLU A 171 13.64 37.25 6.84
CA GLU A 171 14.88 36.51 7.09
C GLU A 171 14.90 35.71 8.40
N GLY A 172 14.22 36.19 9.45
CA GLY A 172 14.12 35.49 10.73
C GLY A 172 13.51 34.08 10.61
N LEU A 173 12.67 33.82 9.61
CA LEU A 173 12.08 32.51 9.36
C LEU A 173 13.10 31.46 8.86
N LYS A 174 14.32 31.87 8.44
CA LYS A 174 15.41 30.94 8.11
C LYS A 174 15.98 30.23 9.33
N ARG A 175 15.67 30.68 10.55
CA ARG A 175 16.17 30.04 11.77
C ARG A 175 15.63 28.60 11.84
N THR A 176 16.55 27.66 12.03
CA THR A 176 16.30 26.22 12.14
C THR A 176 16.77 25.69 13.50
N THR A 177 16.53 24.41 13.76
CA THR A 177 17.03 23.73 14.97
C THR A 177 18.56 23.69 15.08
N ALA A 178 19.29 23.87 13.97
CA ALA A 178 20.74 24.07 14.00
C ALA A 178 21.16 25.39 14.69
N HIS A 179 20.29 26.40 14.66
CA HIS A 179 20.51 27.72 15.28
C HIS A 179 19.87 27.82 16.67
N GLU A 180 18.78 27.08 16.91
CA GLU A 180 18.08 26.98 18.20
C GLU A 180 17.70 25.52 18.44
N PRO A 181 18.51 24.75 19.18
CA PRO A 181 18.23 23.34 19.42
C PRO A 181 16.93 23.09 20.20
N ASP A 182 16.48 24.07 20.98
CA ASP A 182 15.23 24.02 21.72
C ASP A 182 14.05 24.36 20.80
N TYR A 183 13.33 23.31 20.36
CA TYR A 183 12.22 23.45 19.44
C TYR A 183 11.11 24.37 19.97
N ASP A 184 10.85 24.37 21.29
CA ASP A 184 9.84 25.22 21.90
C ASP A 184 10.22 26.69 21.80
N LYS A 185 11.50 27.02 22.04
CA LYS A 185 12.02 28.37 21.85
C LYS A 185 12.00 28.81 20.40
N LEU A 186 12.37 27.92 19.47
CA LEU A 186 12.32 28.21 18.04
C LEU A 186 10.89 28.51 17.58
N MET A 187 9.93 27.69 18.00
CA MET A 187 8.53 27.89 17.64
C MET A 187 7.95 29.15 18.28
N LYS A 188 8.28 29.46 19.53
CA LYS A 188 7.89 30.72 20.16
C LYS A 188 8.41 31.93 19.38
N TYR A 189 9.71 31.93 19.05
CA TYR A 189 10.33 32.96 18.22
C TYR A 189 9.63 33.12 16.87
N ARG A 190 9.30 32.01 16.19
CA ARG A 190 8.54 32.05 14.94
C ARG A 190 7.15 32.65 15.13
N CYS A 191 6.42 32.28 16.18
CA CYS A 191 5.08 32.82 16.47
C CYS A 191 5.12 34.33 16.71
N ASP A 192 6.08 34.80 17.54
CA ASP A 192 6.28 36.22 17.82
C ASP A 192 6.57 37.00 16.52
N LEU A 193 7.47 36.47 15.69
CA LEU A 193 7.84 37.06 14.40
C LEU A 193 6.68 37.11 13.40
N LEU A 194 5.87 36.05 13.33
CA LEU A 194 4.67 36.02 12.49
C LEU A 194 3.67 37.10 12.92
N ARG A 195 3.46 37.25 14.24
CA ARG A 195 2.54 38.26 14.78
C ARG A 195 3.05 39.68 14.51
N GLU A 196 4.34 39.95 14.70
CA GLU A 196 4.97 41.24 14.37
C GLU A 196 4.74 41.65 12.91
N HIS A 197 4.74 40.69 12.00
CA HIS A 197 4.56 40.91 10.55
C HIS A 197 3.10 40.71 10.08
N ASN A 198 2.15 40.57 11.01
CA ASN A 198 0.74 40.34 10.72
C ASN A 198 0.46 39.11 9.81
N ILE A 199 1.26 38.06 9.94
CA ILE A 199 1.10 36.79 9.21
C ILE A 199 0.23 35.84 10.03
N LYS A 200 -0.83 35.35 9.40
CA LYS A 200 -1.83 34.47 10.01
C LYS A 200 -1.74 33.05 9.42
N LEU A 201 -2.50 32.12 10.01
CA LEU A 201 -2.61 30.76 9.48
C LEU A 201 -3.06 30.73 8.01
N LYS A 202 -3.92 31.65 7.60
CA LYS A 202 -4.41 31.75 6.22
C LYS A 202 -3.26 31.98 5.22
N ASP A 203 -2.29 32.82 5.57
CA ASP A 203 -1.14 33.11 4.70
C ASP A 203 -0.24 31.88 4.55
N MET A 204 -0.07 31.11 5.63
CA MET A 204 0.60 29.80 5.59
C MET A 204 -0.12 28.81 4.68
N LEU A 205 -1.45 28.72 4.79
CA LEU A 205 -2.27 27.88 3.91
C LEU A 205 -2.11 28.26 2.44
N GLU A 206 -2.03 29.56 2.12
CA GLU A 206 -1.81 30.03 0.75
C GLU A 206 -0.42 29.64 0.23
N VAL A 207 0.63 29.77 1.05
CA VAL A 207 1.98 29.28 0.69
C VAL A 207 1.96 27.79 0.36
N VAL A 208 1.33 27.01 1.24
CA VAL A 208 1.35 25.56 1.18
C VAL A 208 0.53 25.00 0.01
N LYS A 209 -0.54 25.70 -0.39
CA LYS A 209 -1.31 25.37 -1.60
C LYS A 209 -0.49 25.51 -2.89
N ASP A 210 0.44 26.46 -2.91
CA ASP A 210 1.29 26.71 -4.09
C ASP A 210 2.52 25.79 -4.14
N LEU A 211 2.84 25.11 -3.02
CA LEU A 211 3.91 24.11 -2.99
C LEU A 211 3.56 22.90 -3.83
N LYS A 212 4.52 22.45 -4.64
CA LYS A 212 4.42 21.21 -5.41
C LYS A 212 5.26 20.11 -4.77
N PRO A 213 4.86 18.83 -4.91
CA PRO A 213 5.72 17.70 -4.58
C PRO A 213 7.10 17.83 -5.24
N LEU A 214 8.12 17.26 -4.60
CA LEU A 214 9.45 17.16 -5.17
C LEU A 214 9.40 16.33 -6.47
N GLU A 215 10.35 16.58 -7.37
CA GLU A 215 10.40 15.90 -8.68
C GLU A 215 10.43 14.36 -8.49
N GLY A 216 9.49 13.67 -9.14
CA GLY A 216 9.34 12.21 -9.08
C GLY A 216 8.63 11.68 -7.84
N ALA A 217 8.27 12.52 -6.85
CA ALA A 217 7.67 12.07 -5.60
C ALA A 217 6.28 11.45 -5.81
N ARG A 218 5.45 12.10 -6.64
CA ARG A 218 4.10 11.61 -6.94
C ARG A 218 4.14 10.32 -7.73
N GLU A 219 4.96 10.26 -8.78
CA GLU A 219 5.16 9.08 -9.61
C GLU A 219 5.71 7.90 -8.79
N PHE A 220 6.57 8.19 -7.82
CA PHE A 220 7.08 7.20 -6.87
C PHE A 220 5.98 6.64 -5.97
N LEU A 221 5.15 7.48 -5.35
CA LEU A 221 4.04 7.03 -4.52
C LEU A 221 3.00 6.24 -5.34
N GLU A 222 2.68 6.70 -6.55
CA GLU A 222 1.80 6.00 -7.48
C GLU A 222 2.37 4.63 -7.90
N TRP A 223 3.70 4.51 -8.04
CA TRP A 223 4.36 3.22 -8.29
C TRP A 223 4.34 2.30 -7.07
N LEU A 224 4.59 2.84 -5.88
CA LEU A 224 4.72 2.07 -4.64
C LEU A 224 3.38 1.51 -4.17
N LYS A 225 2.32 2.31 -4.30
CA LYS A 225 0.98 2.03 -3.80
C LYS A 225 0.43 0.64 -4.14
N PRO A 226 0.45 0.15 -5.40
CA PRO A 226 0.00 -1.21 -5.72
C PRO A 226 0.94 -2.32 -5.21
N LEU A 227 2.16 -2.00 -4.78
CA LEU A 227 3.14 -2.97 -4.24
C LEU A 227 3.07 -3.05 -2.71
N VAL A 228 2.91 -1.90 -2.07
CA VAL A 228 2.80 -1.74 -0.63
C VAL A 228 1.62 -0.82 -0.36
N PRO A 229 0.40 -1.35 -0.18
CA PRO A 229 -0.80 -0.54 -0.01
C PRO A 229 -0.82 0.25 1.31
N ARG A 230 0.08 -0.08 2.25
CA ARG A 230 0.16 0.55 3.58
C ARG A 230 1.31 1.56 3.57
N ILE A 231 1.01 2.75 3.07
CA ILE A 231 1.91 3.91 3.08
C ILE A 231 1.50 4.84 4.21
N LEU A 232 2.45 5.17 5.09
CA LEU A 232 2.26 6.07 6.22
C LEU A 232 3.23 7.25 6.13
N LEU A 233 2.70 8.46 6.22
CA LEU A 233 3.49 9.67 6.36
C LEU A 233 3.70 9.99 7.85
N LEU A 234 4.95 10.16 8.25
CA LEU A 234 5.37 10.48 9.62
C LEU A 234 6.16 11.79 9.60
N THR A 235 5.52 12.89 9.97
CA THR A 235 6.10 14.23 9.81
C THR A 235 5.98 15.06 11.08
N ASP A 236 6.94 15.95 11.31
CA ASP A 236 6.90 16.91 12.42
C ASP A 236 6.17 18.21 12.05
N THR A 237 5.59 18.28 10.84
CA THR A 237 4.73 19.37 10.37
C THR A 237 3.41 19.46 11.15
N PHE A 238 2.55 20.41 10.77
CA PHE A 238 1.32 20.70 11.50
C PHE A 238 0.04 20.53 10.67
N GLU A 239 -0.97 19.90 11.28
CA GLU A 239 -2.27 19.59 10.69
C GLU A 239 -3.00 20.80 10.09
N GLU A 240 -2.96 21.95 10.78
CA GLU A 240 -3.78 23.12 10.49
C GLU A 240 -3.45 23.79 9.16
N TYR A 241 -2.24 23.56 8.61
CA TYR A 241 -1.87 24.05 7.28
C TYR A 241 -1.46 22.97 6.28
N ALA A 242 -1.07 21.77 6.72
CA ALA A 242 -0.41 20.80 5.83
C ALA A 242 -1.38 19.95 4.99
N MET A 243 -2.69 20.02 5.23
CA MET A 243 -3.70 19.27 4.47
C MET A 243 -3.58 19.42 2.93
N PRO A 244 -3.33 20.61 2.35
CA PRO A 244 -3.11 20.75 0.91
C PRO A 244 -1.84 20.04 0.39
N MET A 245 -0.82 19.82 1.23
CA MET A 245 0.35 19.02 0.84
C MET A 245 -0.04 17.54 0.72
N PHE A 246 -0.76 17.03 1.71
CA PHE A 246 -1.16 15.63 1.75
C PHE A 246 -2.13 15.28 0.61
N GLU A 247 -3.01 16.21 0.24
CA GLU A 247 -3.88 16.10 -0.93
C GLU A 247 -3.08 15.86 -2.22
N GLN A 248 -2.03 16.66 -2.44
CA GLN A 248 -1.18 16.54 -3.63
C GLN A 248 -0.40 15.23 -3.69
N LEU A 249 -0.15 14.59 -2.54
CA LEU A 249 0.48 13.28 -2.42
C LEU A 249 -0.53 12.11 -2.54
N GLY A 250 -1.82 12.40 -2.74
CA GLY A 250 -2.87 11.39 -2.86
C GLY A 250 -3.44 10.91 -1.53
N TYR A 251 -3.40 11.75 -0.49
CA TYR A 251 -3.90 11.50 0.87
C TYR A 251 -3.44 10.17 1.52
N PRO A 252 -2.15 9.82 1.49
CA PRO A 252 -1.67 8.74 2.34
C PRO A 252 -1.96 9.07 3.82
N SER A 253 -2.13 8.04 4.64
CA SER A 253 -2.38 8.24 6.07
C SER A 253 -1.22 9.00 6.70
N VAL A 254 -1.52 10.03 7.49
CA VAL A 254 -0.51 10.96 7.99
C VAL A 254 -0.62 11.17 9.49
N PHE A 255 0.54 11.14 10.15
CA PHE A 255 0.72 11.44 11.55
C PHE A 255 1.62 12.67 11.69
N CYS A 256 1.05 13.76 12.22
CA CYS A 256 1.70 15.06 12.39
C CYS A 256 1.40 15.69 13.76
N ASN A 257 1.87 16.92 13.99
CA ASN A 257 1.63 17.73 15.19
C ASN A 257 0.46 18.72 14.95
N SER A 258 0.14 19.52 15.98
CA SER A 258 -0.90 20.55 15.92
C SER A 258 -0.36 21.92 16.30
N LEU A 259 -0.97 22.98 15.78
CA LEU A 259 -0.78 24.37 16.15
C LEU A 259 -1.83 24.83 17.16
N ILE A 260 -1.52 25.92 17.85
CA ILE A 260 -2.47 26.66 18.68
C ILE A 260 -2.75 27.98 17.97
N ILE A 261 -4.01 28.20 17.61
CA ILE A 261 -4.47 29.37 16.87
C ILE A 261 -5.38 30.21 17.77
N ASP A 262 -5.15 31.52 17.81
CA ASP A 262 -6.01 32.44 18.55
C ASP A 262 -7.27 32.85 17.76
N ALA A 263 -8.16 33.61 18.39
CA ALA A 263 -9.42 34.05 17.79
C ALA A 263 -9.22 34.96 16.56
N ASP A 264 -8.07 35.63 16.46
CA ASP A 264 -7.73 36.53 15.36
C ASP A 264 -7.05 35.80 14.20
N GLY A 265 -6.80 34.49 14.33
CA GLY A 265 -6.20 33.62 13.31
C GLY A 265 -4.67 33.56 13.35
N PHE A 266 -4.03 34.06 14.41
CA PHE A 266 -2.58 33.97 14.57
C PHE A 266 -2.16 32.63 15.17
N ILE A 267 -1.00 32.16 14.71
CA ILE A 267 -0.31 31.03 15.31
C ILE A 267 0.36 31.53 16.59
N VAL A 268 -0.12 31.08 17.75
CA VAL A 268 0.37 31.51 19.07
C VAL A 268 1.15 30.43 19.81
N GLY A 269 1.22 29.22 19.24
CA GLY A 269 1.97 28.13 19.80
C GLY A 269 1.79 26.85 19.00
N HIS A 270 2.32 25.75 19.55
CA HIS A 270 2.22 24.43 18.96
C HIS A 270 2.04 23.37 20.05
N ARG A 271 1.62 22.19 19.64
CA ARG A 271 1.45 21.01 20.49
C ARG A 271 2.01 19.80 19.77
N LEU A 272 3.11 19.27 20.29
CA LEU A 272 3.64 17.98 19.84
C LEU A 272 2.64 16.87 20.17
N ARG A 273 2.38 15.97 19.21
CA ARG A 273 1.52 14.81 19.48
C ARG A 273 2.16 13.89 20.49
N LEU A 274 3.42 13.55 20.25
CA LEU A 274 4.16 12.60 21.07
C LEU A 274 5.65 12.83 20.88
N LYS A 275 6.41 12.88 21.98
CA LYS A 275 7.88 12.93 21.90
C LYS A 275 8.37 11.69 21.15
N ASP A 276 9.24 11.91 20.16
CA ASP A 276 9.81 10.85 19.30
C ASP A 276 8.72 10.06 18.56
N GLN A 277 7.72 10.79 18.03
CA GLN A 277 6.52 10.22 17.42
C GLN A 277 6.82 9.27 16.25
N LYS A 278 7.81 9.59 15.42
CA LYS A 278 8.09 8.82 14.20
C LYS A 278 8.58 7.42 14.55
N ARG A 279 9.55 7.30 15.47
CA ARG A 279 10.00 6.01 16.01
C ARG A 279 8.86 5.23 16.65
N LYS A 280 8.09 5.87 17.54
CA LYS A 280 7.02 5.18 18.26
C LYS A 280 5.92 4.67 17.33
N ALA A 281 5.65 5.37 16.23
CA ALA A 281 4.73 4.89 15.19
C ALA A 281 5.24 3.60 14.55
N VAL A 282 6.51 3.56 14.13
CA VAL A 282 7.15 2.34 13.59
C VAL A 282 7.03 1.18 14.57
N GLU A 283 7.41 1.39 15.83
CA GLU A 283 7.34 0.36 16.89
C GLU A 283 5.90 -0.15 17.12
N SER A 284 4.90 0.73 16.99
CA SER A 284 3.48 0.37 17.15
C SER A 284 2.99 -0.50 15.99
N PHE A 285 3.35 -0.17 14.74
CA PHE A 285 3.00 -1.00 13.60
C PHE A 285 3.76 -2.33 13.58
N GLN A 286 5.00 -2.38 14.08
CA GLN A 286 5.70 -3.66 14.30
C GLN A 286 4.96 -4.55 15.30
N ARG A 287 4.38 -4.00 16.38
CA ARG A 287 3.51 -4.76 17.31
C ARG A 287 2.20 -5.21 16.67
N LEU A 288 1.77 -4.56 15.59
CA LEU A 288 0.70 -5.01 14.70
C LEU A 288 1.18 -5.97 13.60
N ASN A 289 2.39 -6.51 13.76
CA ASN A 289 3.05 -7.48 12.89
C ASN A 289 3.31 -6.98 11.46
N PHE A 290 3.60 -5.68 11.31
CA PHE A 290 4.17 -5.15 10.08
C PHE A 290 5.70 -5.24 10.06
N ARG A 291 6.27 -5.39 8.87
CA ARG A 291 7.66 -5.07 8.58
C ARG A 291 7.72 -3.68 7.99
N VAL A 292 8.55 -2.81 8.55
CA VAL A 292 8.57 -1.40 8.19
C VAL A 292 9.84 -1.07 7.40
N ILE A 293 9.63 -0.43 6.25
CA ILE A 293 10.68 0.28 5.51
C ILE A 293 10.48 1.77 5.79
N ALA A 294 11.47 2.41 6.41
CA ALA A 294 11.41 3.83 6.76
C ALA A 294 12.33 4.66 5.85
N VAL A 295 11.85 5.83 5.44
CA VAL A 295 12.59 6.76 4.57
C VAL A 295 12.53 8.17 5.16
N GLY A 296 13.68 8.83 5.23
CA GLY A 296 13.80 10.21 5.68
C GLY A 296 15.03 10.89 5.12
N ASP A 297 15.25 12.15 5.45
CA ASP A 297 16.32 12.98 4.90
C ASP A 297 17.28 13.52 5.98
N SER A 298 16.82 13.60 7.24
CA SER A 298 17.48 14.43 8.24
C SER A 298 17.56 13.78 9.65
N PHE A 299 18.17 14.49 10.60
CA PHE A 299 18.51 13.93 11.92
C PHE A 299 17.29 13.52 12.77
N ASN A 300 16.13 14.17 12.57
CA ASN A 300 14.88 13.81 13.26
C ASN A 300 14.27 12.48 12.75
N ASP A 301 14.71 11.98 11.59
CA ASP A 301 14.24 10.70 11.03
C ASP A 301 15.07 9.50 11.49
N ILE A 302 16.26 9.75 12.03
CA ILE A 302 17.22 8.68 12.34
C ILE A 302 16.64 7.70 13.37
N SER A 303 15.90 8.17 14.38
CA SER A 303 15.28 7.28 15.37
C SER A 303 14.21 6.38 14.74
N MET A 304 13.41 6.91 13.80
CA MET A 304 12.44 6.15 13.00
C MET A 304 13.13 5.08 12.15
N MET A 305 14.17 5.49 11.42
CA MET A 305 14.90 4.60 10.51
C MET A 305 15.67 3.50 11.24
N LYS A 306 16.20 3.78 12.43
CA LYS A 306 16.87 2.78 13.27
C LYS A 306 15.90 1.75 13.85
N ALA A 307 14.66 2.15 14.12
CA ALA A 307 13.63 1.23 14.62
C ALA A 307 13.02 0.35 13.53
N ALA A 308 12.97 0.83 12.29
CA ALA A 308 12.46 0.08 11.14
C ALA A 308 13.38 -1.07 10.73
N GLU A 309 12.82 -2.15 10.17
CA GLU A 309 13.57 -3.26 9.59
C GLU A 309 14.61 -2.76 8.59
N HIS A 310 14.22 -1.82 7.73
CA HIS A 310 15.12 -1.14 6.80
C HIS A 310 14.91 0.38 6.83
N GLY A 311 16.01 1.13 6.92
CA GLY A 311 16.04 2.58 6.74
C GLY A 311 16.72 2.96 5.43
N ILE A 312 16.21 3.97 4.73
CA ILE A 312 16.83 4.56 3.52
C ILE A 312 16.86 6.08 3.67
N LEU A 313 18.02 6.71 3.40
CA LEU A 313 18.11 8.17 3.32
C LEU A 313 17.76 8.64 1.90
N ILE A 314 17.03 9.74 1.74
CA ILE A 314 16.87 10.44 0.46
C ILE A 314 17.21 11.91 0.64
N TYR A 315 17.93 12.50 -0.32
CA TYR A 315 18.41 13.89 -0.25
C TYR A 315 19.11 14.33 1.07
N PRO A 316 19.86 13.46 1.79
CA PRO A 316 20.40 13.87 3.07
C PRO A 316 21.49 14.93 2.91
N SER A 317 21.54 15.84 3.88
CA SER A 317 22.67 16.75 4.03
C SER A 317 23.99 16.00 4.25
N GLU A 318 25.12 16.63 3.95
CA GLU A 318 26.43 15.98 4.10
C GLU A 318 26.76 15.62 5.55
N SER A 319 26.27 16.40 6.52
CA SER A 319 26.41 16.09 7.94
C SER A 319 25.65 14.83 8.33
N VAL A 320 24.39 14.69 7.88
CA VAL A 320 23.58 13.48 8.11
C VAL A 320 24.22 12.26 7.45
N ARG A 321 24.63 12.39 6.18
CA ARG A 321 25.30 11.32 5.43
C ARG A 321 26.56 10.81 6.12
N LYS A 322 27.40 11.72 6.65
CA LYS A 322 28.62 11.37 7.38
C LYS A 322 28.33 10.75 8.75
N ALA A 323 27.30 11.23 9.45
CA ALA A 323 26.94 10.73 10.77
C ALA A 323 26.26 9.35 10.73
N HIS A 324 25.58 9.03 9.63
CA HIS A 324 24.80 7.80 9.46
C HIS A 324 25.13 7.04 8.17
N PRO A 325 26.39 6.60 7.97
CA PRO A 325 26.81 5.86 6.78
C PRO A 325 26.17 4.46 6.70
N GLU A 326 25.57 3.97 7.78
CA GLU A 326 24.84 2.69 7.81
C GLU A 326 23.61 2.68 6.90
N PHE A 327 23.03 3.84 6.58
CA PHE A 327 21.84 3.92 5.74
C PHE A 327 22.18 4.12 4.27
N PRO A 328 21.64 3.30 3.35
CA PRO A 328 21.79 3.54 1.93
C PRO A 328 21.12 4.86 1.54
N CYS A 329 21.81 5.65 0.70
CA CYS A 329 21.32 6.95 0.25
C CYS A 329 20.75 6.85 -1.18
N ALA A 330 19.48 7.22 -1.36
CA ALA A 330 18.86 7.47 -2.64
C ALA A 330 19.18 8.89 -3.12
N LYS A 331 19.52 9.01 -4.41
CA LYS A 331 19.82 10.31 -5.04
C LYS A 331 18.57 11.05 -5.50
N ASP A 332 17.51 10.31 -5.80
CA ASP A 332 16.22 10.80 -6.23
C ASP A 332 15.15 9.73 -6.00
N HIS A 333 13.90 10.05 -6.33
CA HIS A 333 12.75 9.15 -6.20
C HIS A 333 12.84 7.91 -7.10
N TYR A 334 13.56 7.97 -8.22
CA TYR A 334 13.77 6.82 -9.10
C TYR A 334 14.77 5.83 -8.49
N ASP A 335 15.89 6.31 -7.94
CA ASP A 335 16.82 5.49 -7.18
C ASP A 335 16.17 4.94 -5.89
N LEU A 336 15.32 5.73 -5.23
CA LEU A 336 14.53 5.24 -4.08
C LEU A 336 13.62 4.07 -4.48
N ARG A 337 12.92 4.19 -5.60
CA ARG A 337 12.13 3.08 -6.20
C ARG A 337 12.98 1.84 -6.40
N ILE A 338 14.19 1.96 -6.96
CA ILE A 338 15.09 0.80 -7.16
C ILE A 338 15.47 0.17 -5.83
N LYS A 339 15.83 0.97 -4.82
CA LYS A 339 16.25 0.44 -3.51
C LYS A 339 15.11 -0.27 -2.79
N ILE A 340 13.91 0.32 -2.75
CA ILE A 340 12.74 -0.31 -2.17
C ILE A 340 12.35 -1.56 -2.97
N GLY A 341 12.36 -1.50 -4.30
CA GLY A 341 12.09 -2.66 -5.16
C GLY A 341 13.01 -3.85 -4.87
N ARG A 342 14.28 -3.62 -4.52
CA ARG A 342 15.24 -4.65 -4.09
C ARG A 342 14.99 -5.21 -2.70
N LEU A 343 14.21 -4.53 -1.86
CA LEU A 343 13.78 -5.03 -0.55
C LEU A 343 12.47 -5.81 -0.68
N LEU A 344 11.59 -5.37 -1.56
CA LEU A 344 10.31 -6.03 -1.87
C LEU A 344 10.45 -7.25 -2.79
N SER A 345 11.64 -7.53 -3.32
CA SER A 345 11.87 -8.68 -4.20
C SER A 345 11.66 -9.99 -3.44
N ALA A 346 10.88 -10.91 -4.01
CA ALA A 346 10.37 -12.13 -3.39
C ALA A 346 11.43 -13.07 -2.77
N ASN A 347 12.70 -12.96 -3.17
CA ASN A 347 13.78 -13.81 -2.65
C ASN A 347 14.39 -13.29 -1.32
N LYS A 348 13.84 -12.20 -0.75
CA LYS A 348 14.29 -11.63 0.52
C LYS A 348 13.16 -11.61 1.53
N GLN A 349 13.27 -12.48 2.53
CA GLN A 349 12.47 -12.36 3.75
C GLN A 349 12.94 -11.12 4.53
N ILE A 350 11.99 -10.26 4.93
CA ILE A 350 12.32 -9.14 5.82
C ILE A 350 12.20 -9.65 7.25
N ILE A 351 13.36 -9.98 7.84
CA ILE A 351 13.43 -10.51 9.20
C ILE A 351 12.87 -9.47 10.17
N PRO A 352 11.86 -9.81 10.99
CA PRO A 352 11.32 -8.90 11.99
C PRO A 352 12.40 -8.46 12.97
N ARG A 353 12.35 -7.19 13.37
CA ARG A 353 13.11 -6.75 14.53
C ARG A 353 12.47 -7.24 15.84
N PRO A 354 13.28 -7.39 16.91
CA PRO A 354 12.74 -7.57 18.25
C PRO A 354 11.78 -6.42 18.59
N LEU A 355 10.59 -6.76 19.06
CA LEU A 355 9.56 -5.78 19.38
C LEU A 355 9.98 -4.93 20.59
N ALA A 356 9.90 -3.61 20.42
CA ALA A 356 10.04 -2.69 21.53
C ALA A 356 8.89 -2.87 22.54
N PHE A 357 9.19 -2.69 23.83
CA PHE A 357 8.20 -2.79 24.90
C PHE A 357 7.04 -1.81 24.68
N ALA A 358 5.81 -2.31 24.77
CA ALA A 358 4.62 -1.48 24.64
C ALA A 358 4.45 -0.60 25.89
N PRO A 359 4.43 0.75 25.76
CA PRO A 359 4.14 1.59 26.91
C PRO A 359 2.73 1.31 27.45
N PRO A 360 2.49 1.49 28.76
CA PRO A 360 1.15 1.41 29.33
C PRO A 360 0.19 2.37 28.64
N LEU A 361 -1.07 1.96 28.42
CA LEU A 361 -2.09 2.81 27.79
C LEU A 361 -2.32 4.11 28.57
N SER A 362 -2.25 4.05 29.90
CA SER A 362 -2.40 5.20 30.79
C SER A 362 -1.32 6.26 30.60
N ALA A 363 -0.18 5.94 29.97
CA ALA A 363 0.93 6.88 29.78
C ALA A 363 0.56 8.07 28.87
N THR A 364 -0.44 7.91 28.01
CA THR A 364 -0.90 8.96 27.08
C THR A 364 -2.32 9.44 27.38
N GLU A 365 -3.06 8.77 28.26
CA GLU A 365 -4.51 8.97 28.42
C GLU A 365 -4.91 10.42 28.70
N SER A 366 -4.15 11.14 29.51
CA SER A 366 -4.44 12.54 29.87
C SER A 366 -4.02 13.56 28.80
N SER A 367 -3.26 13.17 27.78
CA SER A 367 -2.66 14.07 26.79
C SER A 367 -3.17 13.88 25.37
N ARG A 368 -4.09 12.94 25.12
CA ARG A 368 -4.63 12.65 23.78
C ARG A 368 -5.49 13.81 23.29
N THR A 369 -5.12 14.41 22.16
CA THR A 369 -5.84 15.60 21.65
C THR A 369 -6.40 15.44 20.25
N MET A 370 -5.79 14.62 19.39
CA MET A 370 -6.25 14.41 18.02
C MET A 370 -7.17 13.21 17.92
N TRP A 371 -8.26 13.38 17.19
CA TRP A 371 -9.20 12.30 16.91
C TRP A 371 -8.74 11.46 15.71
N LEU A 372 -8.98 10.16 15.79
CA LEU A 372 -8.98 9.21 14.68
C LEU A 372 -10.30 8.44 14.70
N ILE A 373 -10.73 8.00 13.52
CA ILE A 373 -11.81 7.02 13.42
C ILE A 373 -11.24 5.65 13.08
N CYS A 374 -11.72 4.62 13.76
CA CYS A 374 -11.43 3.22 13.50
C CYS A 374 -12.75 2.52 13.16
N CYS A 375 -12.89 1.98 11.96
CA CYS A 375 -14.18 1.42 11.53
C CYS A 375 -14.04 0.04 10.87
N ASN A 376 -15.06 -0.79 11.06
CA ASN A 376 -15.21 -2.04 10.31
C ASN A 376 -15.53 -1.74 8.83
N VAL A 377 -15.19 -2.64 7.90
CA VAL A 377 -15.45 -2.40 6.46
C VAL A 377 -16.76 -3.06 6.01
N ALA A 378 -16.85 -4.38 6.22
CA ALA A 378 -17.98 -5.18 5.77
C ALA A 378 -19.27 -4.79 6.51
N GLY A 379 -20.36 -4.62 5.76
CA GLY A 379 -21.65 -4.19 6.28
C GLY A 379 -21.73 -2.70 6.67
N PHE A 380 -20.62 -1.96 6.64
CA PHE A 380 -20.58 -0.51 6.90
C PHE A 380 -20.28 0.28 5.63
N LEU A 381 -19.11 0.07 5.02
CA LEU A 381 -18.63 0.80 3.85
C LEU A 381 -18.71 -0.01 2.57
N ALA A 382 -18.70 -1.33 2.67
CA ALA A 382 -18.87 -2.24 1.55
C ALA A 382 -19.75 -3.44 1.94
N PRO A 383 -20.38 -4.12 0.96
CA PRO A 383 -21.16 -5.32 1.21
C PRO A 383 -20.33 -6.45 1.86
N GLU A 384 -21.02 -7.40 2.47
CA GLU A 384 -20.41 -8.62 3.00
C GLU A 384 -19.76 -9.46 1.87
N PRO A 385 -18.45 -9.76 1.93
CA PRO A 385 -17.73 -10.37 0.82
C PRO A 385 -18.29 -11.73 0.42
N TRP A 386 -18.60 -12.58 1.41
CA TRP A 386 -18.99 -13.96 1.17
C TRP A 386 -20.40 -14.10 0.58
N LEU A 387 -21.30 -13.14 0.88
CA LEU A 387 -22.60 -13.09 0.24
C LEU A 387 -22.49 -12.74 -1.25
N ALA A 388 -21.51 -11.92 -1.63
CA ALA A 388 -21.25 -11.60 -3.02
C ALA A 388 -20.68 -12.81 -3.80
N VAL A 389 -19.75 -13.54 -3.20
CA VAL A 389 -19.21 -14.78 -3.77
C VAL A 389 -20.33 -15.82 -3.91
N GLN A 390 -21.18 -15.95 -2.88
CA GLN A 390 -22.34 -16.83 -2.95
C GLN A 390 -23.28 -16.45 -4.08
N ALA A 391 -23.61 -15.16 -4.25
CA ALA A 391 -24.51 -14.71 -5.30
C ALA A 391 -23.95 -15.02 -6.71
N LYS A 392 -22.63 -14.97 -6.89
CA LYS A 392 -21.97 -15.26 -8.16
C LYS A 392 -21.89 -16.76 -8.47
N PHE A 393 -21.57 -17.60 -7.49
CA PHE A 393 -21.32 -19.03 -7.72
C PHE A 393 -22.44 -19.99 -7.24
N GLY A 394 -23.43 -19.48 -6.51
CA GLY A 394 -24.57 -20.29 -6.03
C GLY A 394 -24.24 -21.27 -4.89
N ILE A 395 -23.12 -21.08 -4.19
CA ILE A 395 -22.65 -22.01 -3.14
C ILE A 395 -23.26 -21.63 -1.79
N GLU A 396 -24.24 -22.40 -1.31
CA GLU A 396 -25.06 -22.08 -0.11
C GLU A 396 -24.24 -22.03 1.19
N GLU A 397 -23.19 -22.84 1.31
CA GLU A 397 -22.30 -22.87 2.48
C GLU A 397 -21.63 -21.51 2.73
N LEU A 398 -21.49 -20.67 1.69
CA LEU A 398 -20.92 -19.34 1.82
C LEU A 398 -21.86 -18.33 2.51
N LYS A 399 -23.17 -18.64 2.64
CA LYS A 399 -24.13 -17.80 3.40
C LYS A 399 -23.94 -17.89 4.90
N VAL A 400 -23.26 -18.92 5.40
CA VAL A 400 -23.08 -19.12 6.83
C VAL A 400 -22.30 -17.93 7.41
N THR A 401 -22.85 -17.32 8.44
CA THR A 401 -22.26 -16.16 9.14
C THR A 401 -21.70 -16.56 10.50
N THR A 402 -20.95 -15.65 11.12
CA THR A 402 -20.45 -15.83 12.50
C THR A 402 -21.54 -15.95 13.55
N SER A 403 -22.78 -15.57 13.23
CA SER A 403 -23.93 -15.82 14.14
C SER A 403 -24.33 -17.30 14.19
N GLN A 404 -24.04 -18.06 13.14
CA GLN A 404 -24.34 -19.50 13.03
C GLN A 404 -23.12 -20.36 13.38
N GLU A 405 -21.92 -19.93 12.98
CA GLU A 405 -20.65 -20.55 13.35
C GLU A 405 -19.72 -19.49 13.95
N PRO A 406 -19.69 -19.32 15.29
CA PRO A 406 -18.89 -18.31 15.96
C PRO A 406 -17.37 -18.52 15.80
N ASP A 407 -16.91 -19.74 15.54
CA ASP A 407 -15.49 -20.00 15.25
C ASP A 407 -15.17 -19.57 13.82
N TYR A 408 -14.59 -18.37 13.69
CA TYR A 408 -14.24 -17.81 12.40
C TYR A 408 -13.20 -18.64 11.63
N ALA A 409 -12.25 -19.29 12.30
CA ALA A 409 -11.25 -20.13 11.63
C ALA A 409 -11.93 -21.37 11.02
N LYS A 410 -12.84 -21.98 11.76
CA LYS A 410 -13.66 -23.09 11.29
C LYS A 410 -14.59 -22.67 10.14
N LEU A 411 -15.22 -21.50 10.24
CA LEU A 411 -16.06 -20.95 9.17
C LEU A 411 -15.26 -20.74 7.87
N MET A 412 -14.04 -20.23 7.97
CA MET A 412 -13.16 -20.07 6.81
C MET A 412 -12.71 -21.40 6.21
N ALA A 413 -12.49 -22.44 7.03
CA ALA A 413 -12.18 -23.78 6.54
C ALA A 413 -13.37 -24.41 5.78
N ILE A 414 -14.60 -24.21 6.27
CA ILE A 414 -15.83 -24.63 5.57
C ILE A 414 -15.91 -23.96 4.19
N ARG A 415 -15.69 -22.65 4.13
CA ARG A 415 -15.70 -21.89 2.86
C ARG A 415 -14.62 -22.38 1.89
N ALA A 416 -13.39 -22.58 2.36
CA ALA A 416 -12.29 -23.09 1.55
C ALA A 416 -12.62 -24.48 0.97
N SER A 417 -13.17 -25.38 1.80
CA SER A 417 -13.59 -26.72 1.36
C SER A 417 -14.70 -26.65 0.31
N ALA A 418 -15.71 -25.81 0.52
CA ALA A 418 -16.83 -25.65 -0.40
C ALA A 418 -16.37 -25.07 -1.75
N LEU A 419 -15.51 -24.06 -1.75
CA LEU A 419 -14.94 -23.50 -2.98
C LEU A 419 -14.13 -24.54 -3.75
N ARG A 420 -13.31 -25.32 -3.05
CA ARG A 420 -12.48 -26.37 -3.66
C ARG A 420 -13.30 -27.48 -4.28
N SER A 421 -14.38 -27.94 -3.62
CA SER A 421 -15.26 -28.98 -4.18
C SER A 421 -16.00 -28.53 -5.43
N HIS A 422 -16.21 -27.22 -5.59
CA HIS A 422 -16.81 -26.60 -6.77
C HIS A 422 -15.79 -26.14 -7.82
N GLY A 423 -14.50 -26.40 -7.60
CA GLY A 423 -13.45 -26.02 -8.55
C GLY A 423 -13.12 -24.52 -8.60
N ILE A 424 -13.61 -23.73 -7.64
CA ILE A 424 -13.44 -22.27 -7.62
C ILE A 424 -12.08 -21.90 -7.03
N LYS A 425 -11.34 -21.09 -7.76
CA LYS A 425 -9.97 -20.68 -7.45
C LYS A 425 -9.93 -19.34 -6.74
N LEU A 426 -8.83 -19.06 -6.03
CA LEU A 426 -8.71 -17.81 -5.26
C LEU A 426 -8.79 -16.57 -6.16
N TRP A 427 -8.23 -16.60 -7.38
CA TRP A 427 -8.30 -15.45 -8.29
C TRP A 427 -9.72 -15.15 -8.76
N GLU A 428 -10.60 -16.15 -8.87
CA GLU A 428 -12.01 -15.93 -9.23
C GLU A 428 -12.77 -15.23 -8.10
N ILE A 429 -12.37 -15.47 -6.84
CA ILE A 429 -12.87 -14.73 -5.67
C ILE A 429 -12.39 -13.28 -5.75
N VAL A 430 -11.10 -13.07 -6.04
CA VAL A 430 -10.52 -11.72 -6.23
C VAL A 430 -11.27 -10.96 -7.33
N ASP A 431 -11.64 -11.62 -8.43
CA ASP A 431 -12.45 -11.00 -9.50
C ASP A 431 -13.82 -10.55 -9.00
N VAL A 432 -14.49 -11.35 -8.16
CA VAL A 432 -15.74 -10.92 -7.49
C VAL A 432 -15.50 -9.67 -6.64
N MET A 433 -14.41 -9.63 -5.87
CA MET A 433 -14.08 -8.49 -5.01
C MET A 433 -13.75 -7.22 -5.81
N ASN A 434 -13.10 -7.36 -6.96
CA ASN A 434 -12.84 -6.25 -7.88
C ASN A 434 -14.14 -5.67 -8.46
N GLU A 435 -15.13 -6.52 -8.73
CA GLU A 435 -16.46 -6.12 -9.22
C GLU A 435 -17.36 -5.51 -8.12
N LEU A 436 -17.11 -5.80 -6.84
CA LEU A 436 -17.92 -5.33 -5.71
C LEU A 436 -17.88 -3.82 -5.53
N ASP A 437 -19.02 -3.15 -5.66
CA ASP A 437 -19.11 -1.71 -5.38
C ASP A 437 -19.23 -1.40 -3.87
N VAL A 438 -18.89 -0.18 -3.49
CA VAL A 438 -19.04 0.33 -2.11
C VAL A 438 -20.51 0.57 -1.79
N LEU A 439 -20.86 0.62 -0.49
CA LEU A 439 -22.24 0.89 -0.09
C LEU A 439 -22.64 2.35 -0.39
N PRO A 440 -23.92 2.61 -0.73
CA PRO A 440 -24.38 3.96 -1.03
C PRO A 440 -24.05 4.97 0.08
N GLY A 441 -23.47 6.10 -0.33
CA GLY A 441 -23.06 7.19 0.56
C GLY A 441 -21.78 6.92 1.38
N ALA A 442 -21.10 5.79 1.19
CA ALA A 442 -19.83 5.50 1.88
C ALA A 442 -18.72 6.48 1.47
N THR A 443 -18.54 6.72 0.17
CA THR A 443 -17.56 7.69 -0.35
C THR A 443 -17.88 9.10 0.13
N ASP A 444 -19.15 9.53 0.02
CA ASP A 444 -19.59 10.85 0.49
C ASP A 444 -19.37 11.04 2.00
N PHE A 445 -19.59 9.99 2.78
CA PHE A 445 -19.33 10.00 4.22
C PHE A 445 -17.85 10.21 4.53
N LEU A 446 -16.96 9.49 3.85
CA LEU A 446 -15.52 9.64 4.05
C LEU A 446 -15.03 11.00 3.58
N GLU A 447 -15.49 11.50 2.44
CA GLU A 447 -15.18 12.86 1.96
C GLU A 447 -15.62 13.93 2.97
N TRP A 448 -16.83 13.80 3.53
CA TRP A 448 -17.31 14.69 4.58
C TRP A 448 -16.47 14.61 5.86
N LEU A 449 -15.96 13.42 6.21
CA LEU A 449 -15.22 13.21 7.44
C LEU A 449 -13.80 13.80 7.38
N LYS A 450 -13.19 13.83 6.20
CA LYS A 450 -11.81 14.32 5.98
C LYS A 450 -11.49 15.65 6.67
N PRO A 451 -12.27 16.74 6.55
CA PRO A 451 -11.95 18.01 7.22
C PRO A 451 -12.14 18.00 8.74
N ILE A 452 -12.79 16.99 9.31
CA ILE A 452 -13.15 16.93 10.75
C ILE A 452 -12.21 15.98 11.50
N VAL A 453 -12.05 14.78 10.95
CA VAL A 453 -11.17 13.72 11.43
C VAL A 453 -10.38 13.23 10.21
N PRO A 454 -9.29 13.92 9.84
CA PRO A 454 -8.58 13.68 8.57
C PRO A 454 -7.93 12.32 8.43
N ARG A 455 -7.96 11.47 9.47
CA ARG A 455 -7.37 10.14 9.44
C ARG A 455 -8.41 9.10 9.83
N THR A 456 -8.67 8.22 8.87
CA THR A 456 -9.58 7.08 9.00
C THR A 456 -8.79 5.79 8.84
N PHE A 457 -8.86 4.93 9.85
CA PHE A 457 -8.32 3.58 9.81
C PHE A 457 -9.47 2.60 9.62
N MET A 458 -9.34 1.76 8.60
CA MET A 458 -10.27 0.67 8.34
C MET A 458 -9.67 -0.60 8.88
N ILE A 459 -10.40 -1.24 9.81
CA ILE A 459 -9.93 -2.44 10.49
C ILE A 459 -10.97 -3.52 10.25
N THR A 460 -10.58 -4.56 9.53
CA THR A 460 -11.47 -5.67 9.20
C THR A 460 -10.84 -7.00 9.58
N ASP A 461 -11.66 -7.91 10.08
CA ASP A 461 -11.28 -9.32 10.27
C ASP A 461 -11.36 -10.11 8.96
N GLY A 462 -11.83 -9.45 7.90
CA GLY A 462 -11.73 -9.92 6.52
C GLY A 462 -10.29 -9.95 6.01
N PHE A 463 -10.16 -10.08 4.70
CA PHE A 463 -8.91 -10.40 4.04
C PHE A 463 -8.52 -9.36 2.98
N GLU A 464 -7.22 -9.25 2.67
CA GLU A 464 -6.65 -8.31 1.71
C GLU A 464 -7.33 -8.34 0.35
N GLU A 465 -7.62 -9.53 -0.17
CA GLU A 465 -8.24 -9.73 -1.48
C GLU A 465 -9.64 -9.08 -1.58
N TYR A 466 -10.30 -8.83 -0.45
CA TYR A 466 -11.54 -8.06 -0.38
C TYR A 466 -11.28 -6.59 -0.02
N ALA A 467 -10.44 -6.36 0.99
CA ALA A 467 -10.34 -5.06 1.61
C ALA A 467 -9.55 -4.05 0.76
N LEU A 468 -8.58 -4.51 -0.04
CA LEU A 468 -7.82 -3.63 -0.94
C LEU A 468 -8.67 -3.10 -2.11
N PRO A 469 -9.40 -3.94 -2.88
CA PRO A 469 -10.28 -3.43 -3.95
C PRO A 469 -11.34 -2.44 -3.45
N VAL A 470 -11.92 -2.69 -2.26
CA VAL A 470 -12.84 -1.78 -1.61
C VAL A 470 -12.14 -0.48 -1.20
N GLY A 471 -10.97 -0.59 -0.56
CA GLY A 471 -10.16 0.56 -0.15
C GLY A 471 -9.82 1.47 -1.32
N ASP A 472 -9.49 0.90 -2.48
CA ASP A 472 -9.16 1.66 -3.69
C ASP A 472 -10.31 2.55 -4.15
N LYS A 473 -11.55 2.04 -4.07
CA LYS A 473 -12.79 2.77 -4.39
C LYS A 473 -13.13 3.85 -3.36
N LEU A 474 -12.74 3.65 -2.10
CA LEU A 474 -12.98 4.59 -0.99
C LEU A 474 -11.91 5.69 -0.87
N GLY A 475 -10.97 5.79 -1.81
CA GLY A 475 -9.91 6.80 -1.76
C GLY A 475 -8.69 6.38 -0.93
N HIS A 476 -8.47 5.08 -0.75
CA HIS A 476 -7.28 4.46 -0.15
C HIS A 476 -6.99 4.83 1.33
N PRO A 477 -7.96 4.64 2.23
CA PRO A 477 -7.75 4.69 3.67
C PRO A 477 -6.73 3.63 4.12
N MET A 478 -6.08 3.80 5.27
CA MET A 478 -5.21 2.76 5.82
C MET A 478 -6.05 1.54 6.20
N VAL A 479 -5.86 0.43 5.49
CA VAL A 479 -6.57 -0.83 5.72
C VAL A 479 -5.71 -1.84 6.46
N LEU A 480 -6.22 -2.27 7.62
CA LEU A 480 -5.66 -3.31 8.47
C LEU A 480 -6.54 -4.55 8.38
N CYS A 481 -6.02 -5.63 7.80
CA CYS A 481 -6.75 -6.87 7.54
C CYS A 481 -5.85 -8.10 7.61
N ASN A 482 -6.49 -9.27 7.61
CA ASN A 482 -5.84 -10.57 7.41
C ASN A 482 -5.61 -10.81 5.91
N TYR A 483 -5.11 -11.97 5.50
CA TYR A 483 -4.98 -12.34 4.08
C TYR A 483 -5.28 -13.82 3.86
N VAL A 484 -5.63 -14.19 2.62
CA VAL A 484 -5.90 -15.59 2.26
C VAL A 484 -4.69 -16.18 1.55
N GLU A 485 -4.29 -17.38 1.96
CA GLU A 485 -3.26 -18.15 1.26
C GLU A 485 -3.91 -19.13 0.28
N ALA A 486 -3.33 -19.26 -0.91
CA ALA A 486 -3.69 -20.30 -1.86
C ALA A 486 -2.74 -21.50 -1.76
N ASP A 487 -3.25 -22.70 -2.01
CA ASP A 487 -2.41 -23.88 -2.22
C ASP A 487 -1.67 -23.81 -3.57
N LYS A 488 -0.77 -24.77 -3.83
CA LYS A 488 -0.01 -24.88 -5.08
C LYS A 488 -0.87 -24.98 -6.34
N ASP A 489 -2.12 -25.41 -6.19
CA ASP A 489 -3.07 -25.56 -7.29
C ASP A 489 -3.91 -24.28 -7.45
N GLY A 490 -3.72 -23.27 -6.61
CA GLY A 490 -4.40 -21.97 -6.66
C GLY A 490 -5.77 -21.95 -5.96
N TYR A 491 -6.11 -22.98 -5.20
CA TYR A 491 -7.31 -22.98 -4.37
C TYR A 491 -7.06 -22.24 -3.07
N MET A 492 -8.10 -21.57 -2.56
CA MET A 492 -8.08 -21.05 -1.20
C MET A 492 -7.75 -22.17 -0.20
N ASN A 493 -6.71 -21.97 0.60
CA ASN A 493 -6.22 -22.96 1.56
C ASN A 493 -6.59 -22.55 3.01
N LYS A 494 -6.10 -21.39 3.46
CA LYS A 494 -6.35 -20.91 4.82
C LYS A 494 -6.42 -19.38 4.86
N LEU A 495 -7.14 -18.87 5.87
CA LEU A 495 -7.01 -17.48 6.29
C LEU A 495 -5.79 -17.37 7.19
N VAL A 496 -4.86 -16.49 6.84
CA VAL A 496 -3.72 -16.16 7.70
C VAL A 496 -4.08 -14.96 8.54
N THR A 497 -4.21 -15.21 9.85
CA THR A 497 -4.48 -14.15 10.83
C THR A 497 -3.20 -13.41 11.12
N ARG A 498 -3.15 -12.11 10.77
CA ARG A 498 -1.94 -11.32 10.93
C ARG A 498 -1.61 -11.10 12.41
N VAL A 499 -2.62 -10.73 13.18
CA VAL A 499 -2.52 -10.51 14.63
C VAL A 499 -3.81 -10.99 15.29
N LYS A 500 -3.69 -11.82 16.33
CA LYS A 500 -4.83 -12.18 17.19
C LYS A 500 -5.40 -10.92 17.86
N ASP A 501 -6.72 -10.78 17.85
CA ASP A 501 -7.46 -9.63 18.40
C ASP A 501 -7.09 -8.30 17.71
N GLN A 502 -6.87 -8.34 16.39
CA GLN A 502 -6.38 -7.21 15.60
C GLN A 502 -7.15 -5.90 15.83
N LYS A 503 -8.48 -5.95 15.83
CA LYS A 503 -9.33 -4.77 16.06
C LYS A 503 -9.02 -4.08 17.38
N LEU A 504 -9.01 -4.86 18.47
CA LEU A 504 -8.68 -4.36 19.81
C LEU A 504 -7.25 -3.81 19.85
N LYS A 505 -6.26 -4.60 19.43
CA LYS A 505 -4.85 -4.20 19.49
C LYS A 505 -4.54 -2.96 18.66
N THR A 506 -5.21 -2.79 17.52
CA THR A 506 -5.05 -1.59 16.70
C THR A 506 -5.48 -0.35 17.46
N VAL A 507 -6.66 -0.37 18.10
CA VAL A 507 -7.15 0.76 18.90
C VAL A 507 -6.17 1.08 20.03
N GLU A 508 -5.69 0.06 20.74
CA GLU A 508 -4.71 0.25 21.80
C GLU A 508 -3.38 0.85 21.30
N GLU A 509 -2.85 0.36 20.18
CA GLU A 509 -1.60 0.89 19.61
C GLU A 509 -1.76 2.34 19.12
N LEU A 510 -2.89 2.69 18.51
CA LEU A 510 -3.16 4.08 18.12
C LEU A 510 -3.33 5.00 19.34
N GLN A 511 -3.92 4.50 20.42
CA GLN A 511 -3.99 5.21 21.70
C GLN A 511 -2.59 5.43 22.32
N ARG A 512 -1.68 4.44 22.22
CA ARG A 512 -0.26 4.59 22.61
C ARG A 512 0.46 5.67 21.79
N LEU A 513 -0.04 5.97 20.58
CA LEU A 513 0.43 7.07 19.73
C LEU A 513 -0.21 8.44 20.04
N ASN A 514 -0.92 8.54 21.17
CA ASN A 514 -1.56 9.74 21.69
C ASN A 514 -2.76 10.25 20.86
N PHE A 515 -3.47 9.32 20.20
CA PHE A 515 -4.75 9.61 19.54
C PHE A 515 -5.94 9.27 20.42
N ARG A 516 -7.01 10.07 20.30
CA ARG A 516 -8.37 9.74 20.75
C ARG A 516 -9.06 8.96 19.64
N ILE A 517 -9.74 7.88 19.96
CA ILE A 517 -10.34 6.98 18.97
C ILE A 517 -11.87 7.02 19.06
N ILE A 518 -12.51 7.21 17.91
CA ILE A 518 -13.92 6.87 17.70
C ILE A 518 -13.94 5.52 16.98
N SER A 519 -14.47 4.48 17.61
CA SER A 519 -14.66 3.18 16.98
C SER A 519 -16.09 3.02 16.48
N VAL A 520 -16.25 2.64 15.22
CA VAL A 520 -17.55 2.38 14.60
C VAL A 520 -17.64 0.91 14.18
N GLY A 521 -18.64 0.22 14.70
CA GLY A 521 -18.88 -1.21 14.46
C GLY A 521 -20.36 -1.51 14.31
N SER A 522 -20.71 -2.71 13.86
CA SER A 522 -22.10 -3.13 13.65
C SER A 522 -22.45 -4.46 14.32
N SER A 523 -21.43 -5.18 14.80
CA SER A 523 -21.55 -6.57 15.23
C SER A 523 -20.86 -6.83 16.57
N PHE A 524 -21.10 -8.02 17.13
CA PHE A 524 -20.41 -8.51 18.33
C PHE A 524 -18.88 -8.52 18.19
N ASN A 525 -18.35 -8.73 16.99
CA ASN A 525 -16.92 -8.76 16.73
C ASN A 525 -16.24 -7.39 16.89
N ASP A 526 -17.03 -6.31 16.86
CA ASP A 526 -16.53 -4.94 16.95
C ASP A 526 -16.52 -4.41 18.39
N VAL A 527 -17.24 -5.07 19.30
CA VAL A 527 -17.45 -4.62 20.68
C VAL A 527 -16.12 -4.44 21.42
N ALA A 528 -15.17 -5.34 21.23
CA ALA A 528 -13.88 -5.26 21.92
C ALA A 528 -13.11 -3.97 21.55
N MET A 529 -13.06 -3.60 20.26
CA MET A 529 -12.42 -2.35 19.86
C MET A 529 -13.20 -1.12 20.34
N MET A 530 -14.54 -1.19 20.36
CA MET A 530 -15.39 -0.10 20.83
C MET A 530 -15.27 0.14 22.33
N LYS A 531 -15.12 -0.92 23.13
CA LYS A 531 -14.86 -0.81 24.58
C LYS A 531 -13.49 -0.23 24.88
N ALA A 532 -12.50 -0.48 24.03
CA ALA A 532 -11.15 0.06 24.20
C ALA A 532 -11.03 1.52 23.75
N ALA A 533 -11.83 1.93 22.75
CA ALA A 533 -11.82 3.28 22.23
C ALA A 533 -12.40 4.30 23.24
N GLU A 534 -12.02 5.57 23.09
CA GLU A 534 -12.59 6.66 23.87
C GLU A 534 -14.10 6.78 23.64
N GLN A 535 -14.56 6.49 22.42
CA GLN A 535 -15.97 6.49 22.04
C GLN A 535 -16.25 5.31 21.10
N GLY A 536 -17.31 4.55 21.39
CA GLY A 536 -17.83 3.51 20.52
C GLY A 536 -19.20 3.90 19.96
N ILE A 537 -19.45 3.61 18.68
CA ILE A 537 -20.75 3.85 18.02
C ILE A 537 -21.18 2.59 17.27
N LEU A 538 -22.43 2.17 17.47
CA LEU A 538 -23.04 1.09 16.72
C LEU A 538 -23.69 1.63 15.44
N TYR A 539 -23.19 1.25 14.27
CA TYR A 539 -23.78 1.59 12.98
C TYR A 539 -24.66 0.46 12.47
N ARG A 540 -25.96 0.73 12.31
CA ARG A 540 -26.99 -0.24 11.87
C ARG A 540 -26.89 -1.59 12.60
N PRO A 541 -26.80 -1.61 13.95
CA PRO A 541 -26.68 -2.85 14.68
C PRO A 541 -27.94 -3.71 14.56
N SER A 542 -27.79 -5.01 14.78
CA SER A 542 -28.95 -5.88 14.99
C SER A 542 -29.64 -5.57 16.34
N ALA A 543 -30.89 -5.98 16.47
CA ALA A 543 -31.63 -5.87 17.74
C ALA A 543 -30.93 -6.62 18.88
N ALA A 544 -30.27 -7.75 18.57
CA ALA A 544 -29.51 -8.52 19.55
C ALA A 544 -28.30 -7.75 20.08
N VAL A 545 -27.49 -7.16 19.19
CA VAL A 545 -26.30 -6.37 19.58
C VAL A 545 -26.71 -5.16 20.40
N THR A 546 -27.77 -4.45 19.97
CA THR A 546 -28.27 -3.25 20.67
C THR A 546 -28.78 -3.58 22.08
N LYS A 547 -29.44 -4.73 22.24
CA LYS A 547 -29.94 -5.19 23.54
C LYS A 547 -28.81 -5.58 24.50
N GLU A 548 -27.75 -6.21 23.98
CA GLU A 548 -26.64 -6.69 24.80
C GLU A 548 -25.67 -5.56 25.19
N TYR A 549 -25.50 -4.56 24.32
CA TYR A 549 -24.59 -3.43 24.55
C TYR A 549 -25.31 -2.07 24.45
N PRO A 550 -26.28 -1.79 25.35
CA PRO A 550 -27.04 -0.55 25.34
C PRO A 550 -26.20 0.70 25.70
N GLU A 551 -24.97 0.51 26.21
CA GLU A 551 -24.06 1.60 26.50
C GLU A 551 -23.54 2.33 25.26
N PHE A 552 -23.58 1.69 24.08
CA PHE A 552 -23.12 2.30 22.84
C PHE A 552 -24.29 2.99 22.11
N PRO A 553 -24.14 4.26 21.70
CA PRO A 553 -25.14 4.91 20.85
C PRO A 553 -25.28 4.17 19.52
N ALA A 554 -26.51 3.82 19.18
CA ALA A 554 -26.86 3.21 17.90
C ALA A 554 -27.35 4.28 16.91
N VAL A 555 -26.88 4.20 15.66
CA VAL A 555 -27.27 5.08 14.55
C VAL A 555 -27.70 4.24 13.36
N ALA A 556 -28.72 4.70 12.63
CA ALA A 556 -29.34 3.94 11.53
C ALA A 556 -28.78 4.28 10.14
N ASN A 557 -28.08 5.40 10.00
CA ASN A 557 -27.60 5.89 8.71
C ASN A 557 -26.41 6.86 8.87
N HIS A 558 -25.79 7.23 7.75
CA HIS A 558 -24.63 8.13 7.76
C HIS A 558 -24.96 9.52 8.31
N GLU A 559 -26.18 10.05 8.15
CA GLU A 559 -26.52 11.39 8.68
C GLU A 559 -26.56 11.41 10.21
N GLU A 560 -27.16 10.39 10.83
CA GLU A 560 -27.11 10.22 12.29
C GLU A 560 -25.68 10.00 12.79
N LEU A 561 -24.87 9.22 12.05
CA LEU A 561 -23.46 9.01 12.37
C LEU A 561 -22.68 10.33 12.31
N LYS A 562 -22.88 11.15 11.27
CA LYS A 562 -22.26 12.47 11.12
C LYS A 562 -22.60 13.38 12.31
N ALA A 563 -23.87 13.45 12.69
CA ALA A 563 -24.31 14.23 13.83
C ALA A 563 -23.63 13.77 15.14
N LYS A 564 -23.52 12.46 15.35
CA LYS A 564 -22.89 11.89 16.54
C LYS A 564 -21.38 12.15 16.60
N ILE A 565 -20.68 12.05 15.47
CA ILE A 565 -19.25 12.38 15.38
C ILE A 565 -19.03 13.87 15.71
N LEU A 566 -19.85 14.78 15.19
CA LEU A 566 -19.75 16.21 15.50
C LEU A 566 -20.00 16.50 17.00
N GLU A 567 -20.97 15.84 17.62
CA GLU A 567 -21.23 15.93 19.07
C GLU A 567 -19.98 15.57 19.89
N ILE A 568 -19.35 14.45 19.54
CA ILE A 568 -18.14 13.93 20.20
C ILE A 568 -16.96 14.88 20.02
N VAL A 569 -16.65 15.24 18.76
CA VAL A 569 -15.45 16.02 18.43
C VAL A 569 -15.55 17.45 18.97
N SER A 570 -16.76 18.05 18.98
CA SER A 570 -17.00 19.39 19.53
C SER A 570 -17.02 19.46 21.06
N GLY A 571 -16.99 18.33 21.76
CA GLY A 571 -17.04 18.27 23.23
C GLY A 571 -18.37 18.70 23.84
N LYS A 572 -19.45 18.69 23.05
CA LYS A 572 -20.84 18.92 23.50
C LYS A 572 -21.45 17.60 23.98
N GLY A 573 -20.93 17.06 25.08
CA GLY A 573 -21.40 15.78 25.65
C GLY A 573 -20.57 15.22 26.81
N GLU A 574 -19.37 15.77 27.06
CA GLU A 574 -18.58 15.33 28.22
C GLU A 574 -19.15 15.89 29.53
N PRO A 575 -19.40 15.05 30.57
CA PRO A 575 -19.79 15.52 31.88
C PRO A 575 -18.74 16.49 32.45
N ALA A 576 -19.22 17.56 33.10
CA ALA A 576 -18.43 18.70 33.56
C ALA A 576 -17.22 18.35 34.46
N THR A 577 -17.16 17.14 35.00
CA THR A 577 -16.07 16.65 35.87
C THR A 577 -14.75 16.40 35.14
N LYS A 578 -14.74 16.23 33.80
CA LYS A 578 -13.49 16.09 33.01
C LYS A 578 -12.95 17.40 32.41
N ARG A 579 -13.74 18.48 32.38
CA ARG A 579 -13.31 19.80 31.84
C ARG A 579 -12.31 20.55 32.72
N ALA A 580 -12.08 20.11 33.97
CA ALA A 580 -11.40 20.92 34.99
C ALA A 580 -9.87 20.71 35.12
N LYS A 581 -9.19 19.96 34.23
CA LYS A 581 -7.74 19.69 34.37
C LYS A 581 -6.82 20.20 33.26
N THR A 582 -7.34 20.96 32.30
CA THR A 582 -6.54 21.45 31.15
C THR A 582 -6.86 22.90 30.80
N ARG A 583 -6.70 23.80 31.77
CA ARG A 583 -6.49 25.23 31.51
C ARG A 583 -5.05 25.60 31.77
#